data_AF-A0A959WCX2-F1
#
_entry.id   AF-A0A959WCX2-F1
#
_cell.length_a   1.000
_cell.length_b   1.000
_cell.length_c   1.000
_cell.angle_alpha   90.00
_cell.angle_beta   90.00
_cell.angle_gamma   90.00
#
_symmetry.space_group_name_H-M   'P 1'
#
loop_
_entity.id
_entity.type
_entity.pdbx_description
1 polymer ?
#
loop_
_entity_poly.entity_id
_entity_poly.type
_entity_poly.pdbx_seq_one_letter_code
_entity_poly.pdbx_strand_id
1 'polypeptide(L)'
;MIDDARADAAERIAEEQQDALERKLEEQRKAKLEKEKFGDLPGSVSRETLEAIADCESGGDPEIVSSNGLYHGKYQFSPDTWESVGGKGLPSEAPEAEQDYRAALLYERSGPGQWPVCGL
;
A
#
# COMPACT_ATOMS: atom_id res chain seq x y z
N MET A 1 33.77 29.78 -26.08
CA MET A 1 34.36 28.47 -25.73
C MET A 1 34.17 28.10 -24.26
N ILE A 2 34.66 28.87 -23.27
CA ILE A 2 34.38 28.57 -21.84
C ILE A 2 32.93 28.96 -21.45
N ASP A 3 32.42 30.05 -22.00
CA ASP A 3 31.06 30.52 -21.70
C ASP A 3 29.98 29.60 -22.30
N ASP A 4 30.20 29.08 -23.52
CA ASP A 4 29.29 28.10 -24.15
C ASP A 4 29.20 26.80 -23.35
N ALA A 5 30.35 26.27 -22.91
CA ALA A 5 30.39 25.04 -22.09
C ALA A 5 29.69 25.19 -20.73
N ARG A 6 29.67 26.40 -20.16
CA ARG A 6 28.94 26.71 -18.92
C ARG A 6 27.43 26.79 -19.16
N ALA A 7 27.00 27.36 -20.28
CA ALA A 7 25.60 27.39 -20.67
C ALA A 7 25.06 25.97 -20.89
N ASP A 8 25.80 25.12 -21.61
CA ASP A 8 25.43 23.72 -21.85
C ASP A 8 25.38 22.88 -20.57
N ALA A 9 26.25 23.19 -19.59
CA ALA A 9 26.22 22.54 -18.27
C ALA A 9 25.01 22.98 -17.43
N ALA A 10 24.66 24.26 -17.49
CA ALA A 10 23.50 24.81 -16.77
C ALA A 10 22.16 24.28 -17.33
N GLU A 11 22.04 24.12 -18.64
CA GLU A 11 20.84 23.58 -19.29
C GLU A 11 20.58 22.12 -18.89
N ARG A 12 21.61 21.27 -18.93
CA ARG A 12 21.50 19.87 -18.47
C ARG A 12 21.09 19.75 -17.00
N ILE A 13 21.64 20.60 -16.14
CA ILE A 13 21.25 20.64 -14.72
C ILE A 13 19.79 21.06 -14.58
N ALA A 14 19.33 22.04 -15.36
CA ALA A 14 17.93 22.48 -15.33
C ALA A 14 16.98 21.37 -15.81
N GLU A 15 17.32 20.63 -16.87
CA GLU A 15 16.54 19.49 -17.35
C GLU A 15 16.47 18.37 -16.30
N GLU A 16 17.61 17.98 -15.71
CA GLU A 16 17.64 16.98 -14.62
C GLU A 16 16.79 17.41 -13.41
N GLN A 17 16.81 18.70 -13.08
CA GLN A 17 16.00 19.27 -12.00
C GLN A 17 14.51 19.24 -12.34
N GLN A 18 14.14 19.51 -13.59
CA GLN A 18 12.75 19.40 -14.07
C GLN A 18 12.27 17.95 -13.98
N ASP A 19 13.03 17.00 -14.51
CA ASP A 19 12.69 15.57 -14.46
C ASP A 19 12.55 15.05 -13.02
N ALA A 20 13.41 15.53 -12.11
CA ALA A 20 13.31 15.16 -10.69
C ALA A 20 12.07 15.77 -10.01
N LEU A 21 11.69 16.99 -10.37
CA LEU A 21 10.50 17.66 -9.84
C LEU A 21 9.21 16.98 -10.33
N GLU A 22 9.14 16.63 -11.62
CA GLU A 22 7.98 15.94 -12.19
C GLU A 22 7.75 14.58 -11.54
N ARG A 23 8.81 13.77 -11.36
CA ARG A 23 8.74 12.50 -10.63
C ARG A 23 8.23 12.68 -9.21
N LYS A 24 8.78 13.65 -8.48
CA LYS A 24 8.31 13.98 -7.12
C LYS A 24 6.85 14.41 -7.08
N LEU A 25 6.41 15.21 -8.06
CA LEU A 25 5.03 15.65 -8.15
C LEU A 25 4.08 14.48 -8.42
N GLU A 26 4.48 13.54 -9.28
CA GLU A 26 3.72 12.33 -9.57
C GLU A 26 3.62 11.43 -8.34
N GLU A 27 4.72 11.17 -7.64
CA GLU A 27 4.76 10.41 -6.39
C GLU A 27 3.85 11.04 -5.32
N GLN A 28 3.96 12.36 -5.13
CA GLN A 28 3.11 13.10 -4.18
C GLN A 28 1.63 13.03 -4.55
N ARG A 29 1.31 13.14 -5.84
CA ARG A 29 -0.06 13.04 -6.33
C ARG A 29 -0.61 11.64 -6.09
N LYS A 30 0.18 10.60 -6.35
CA LYS A 30 -0.19 9.20 -6.12
C LYS A 30 -0.44 8.95 -4.64
N ALA A 31 0.49 9.35 -3.76
CA ALA A 31 0.33 9.21 -2.32
C ALA A 31 -0.89 9.97 -1.78
N LYS A 32 -1.17 11.16 -2.31
CA LYS A 32 -2.38 11.92 -1.97
C LYS A 32 -3.65 11.16 -2.38
N LEU A 33 -3.69 10.63 -3.60
CA LEU A 33 -4.84 9.86 -4.09
C LEU A 33 -5.08 8.59 -3.26
N GLU A 34 -4.01 7.87 -2.89
CA GLU A 34 -4.08 6.70 -2.03
C GLU A 34 -4.64 7.06 -0.66
N LYS A 35 -4.16 8.14 -0.05
CA LYS A 35 -4.68 8.65 1.23
C LYS A 35 -6.16 9.05 1.14
N GLU A 36 -6.56 9.73 0.06
CA GLU A 36 -7.97 10.11 -0.15
C GLU A 36 -8.87 8.88 -0.36
N LYS A 37 -8.35 7.80 -0.93
CA LYS A 37 -9.11 6.59 -1.24
C LYS A 37 -9.19 5.59 -0.09
N PHE A 38 -8.11 5.46 0.69
CA PHE A 38 -7.92 4.39 1.67
C PHE A 38 -7.49 4.88 3.06
N GLY A 39 -7.36 6.20 3.26
CA GLY A 39 -6.88 6.76 4.53
C GLY A 39 -7.84 6.57 5.70
N ASP A 40 -9.14 6.46 5.42
CA ASP A 40 -10.17 6.21 6.42
C ASP A 40 -10.64 4.75 6.34
N LEU A 41 -10.69 4.07 7.49
CA LEU A 41 -11.16 2.70 7.59
C LEU A 41 -12.70 2.66 7.50
N PRO A 42 -13.28 1.76 6.69
CA PRO A 42 -14.71 1.55 6.61
C PRO A 42 -15.22 0.73 7.80
N GLY A 43 -16.48 0.96 8.17
CA GLY A 43 -17.17 0.16 9.17
C GLY A 43 -16.82 0.54 10.60
N SER A 44 -17.02 -0.41 11.50
CA SER A 44 -16.92 -0.21 12.96
C SER A 44 -15.65 -0.77 13.60
N VAL A 45 -14.84 -1.53 12.85
CA VAL A 45 -13.60 -2.11 13.35
C VAL A 45 -12.56 -1.03 13.63
N SER A 46 -11.88 -1.13 14.76
CA SER A 46 -10.86 -0.16 15.14
C SER A 46 -9.53 -0.46 14.44
N ARG A 47 -8.69 0.58 14.32
CA ARG A 47 -7.34 0.43 13.78
C ARG A 47 -6.50 -0.50 14.67
N GLU A 48 -6.65 -0.40 15.98
CA GLU A 48 -5.95 -1.24 16.96
C GLU A 48 -6.31 -2.73 16.81
N THR A 49 -7.59 -3.05 16.53
CA THR A 49 -7.99 -4.44 16.25
C THR A 49 -7.32 -4.97 14.98
N LEU A 50 -7.28 -4.18 13.91
CA LEU A 50 -6.62 -4.59 12.67
C LEU A 50 -5.10 -4.68 12.83
N GLU A 51 -4.47 -3.80 13.60
CA GLU A 51 -3.05 -3.87 13.91
C GLU A 51 -2.72 -5.14 14.69
N ALA A 52 -3.53 -5.53 15.68
CA ALA A 52 -3.34 -6.79 16.41
C ALA A 52 -3.43 -8.02 15.50
N ILE A 53 -4.38 -8.03 14.55
CA ILE A 53 -4.48 -9.08 13.54
C ILE A 53 -3.23 -9.10 12.66
N ALA A 54 -2.83 -7.94 12.13
CA ALA A 54 -1.67 -7.80 11.25
C ALA A 54 -0.36 -8.27 11.92
N ASP A 55 -0.14 -7.87 13.16
CA ASP A 55 1.04 -8.26 13.94
C ASP A 55 1.09 -9.78 14.13
N CYS A 56 -0.06 -10.41 14.38
CA CYS A 56 -0.15 -11.87 14.50
C CYS A 56 0.04 -12.59 13.15
N GLU A 57 -0.51 -12.06 12.06
CA GLU A 57 -0.46 -12.70 10.73
C GLU A 57 0.90 -12.57 10.03
N SER A 58 1.53 -11.41 10.14
CA SER A 58 2.73 -11.07 9.36
C SER A 58 3.82 -10.35 10.16
N GLY A 59 3.57 -10.02 11.43
CA GLY A 59 4.38 -9.03 12.14
C GLY A 59 4.21 -7.60 11.58
N GLY A 60 3.11 -7.36 10.88
CA GLY A 60 2.80 -6.08 10.25
C GLY A 60 3.45 -5.83 8.88
N ASP A 61 4.08 -6.84 8.26
CA ASP A 61 4.79 -6.70 6.99
C ASP A 61 3.81 -6.67 5.79
N PRO A 62 3.65 -5.54 5.08
CA PRO A 62 2.73 -5.41 3.96
C PRO A 62 3.21 -6.10 2.67
N GLU A 63 4.49 -6.44 2.56
CA GLU A 63 5.08 -7.02 1.36
C GLU A 63 5.29 -8.54 1.49
N ILE A 64 5.06 -9.10 2.68
CA ILE A 64 5.33 -10.52 2.94
C ILE A 64 4.52 -11.42 2.01
N VAL A 65 5.15 -12.50 1.59
CA VAL A 65 4.49 -13.61 0.91
C VAL A 65 4.79 -14.87 1.71
N SER A 66 3.74 -15.58 2.08
CA SER A 66 3.85 -16.86 2.77
C SER A 66 4.78 -17.83 2.04
N SER A 67 5.40 -18.76 2.77
CA SER A 67 6.37 -19.71 2.20
C SER A 67 5.82 -20.60 1.08
N ASN A 68 4.51 -20.81 1.03
CA ASN A 68 3.82 -21.55 -0.02
C ASN A 68 3.26 -20.66 -1.14
N GLY A 69 3.39 -19.33 -1.04
CA GLY A 69 2.93 -18.37 -2.03
C GLY A 69 1.41 -18.20 -2.13
N LEU A 70 0.64 -18.68 -1.15
CA LEU A 70 -0.83 -18.63 -1.20
C LEU A 70 -1.43 -17.41 -0.49
N TYR A 71 -0.72 -16.91 0.53
CA TYR A 71 -1.13 -15.79 1.36
C TYR A 71 -0.14 -14.64 1.25
N HIS A 72 -0.68 -13.43 1.19
CA HIS A 72 0.05 -12.22 0.83
C HIS A 72 -0.28 -11.05 1.75
N GLY A 73 0.75 -10.25 1.99
CA GLY A 73 0.69 -8.96 2.64
C GLY A 73 0.34 -9.01 4.12
N LYS A 74 0.09 -7.82 4.67
CA LYS A 74 -0.03 -7.53 6.10
C LYS A 74 -1.06 -8.42 6.81
N TYR A 75 -2.13 -8.76 6.13
CA TYR A 75 -3.26 -9.55 6.66
C TYR A 75 -3.33 -10.96 6.11
N GLN A 76 -2.29 -11.41 5.38
CA GLN A 76 -2.20 -12.75 4.81
C GLN A 76 -3.45 -13.12 4.00
N PHE A 77 -3.88 -12.22 3.12
CA PHE A 77 -4.99 -12.47 2.21
C PHE A 77 -4.64 -13.55 1.18
N SER A 78 -5.60 -14.40 0.83
CA SER A 78 -5.55 -15.11 -0.45
C SER A 78 -5.96 -14.17 -1.60
N PRO A 79 -5.50 -14.40 -2.85
CA PRO A 79 -5.91 -13.61 -4.00
C PRO A 79 -7.43 -13.55 -4.21
N ASP A 80 -8.13 -14.68 -4.04
CA ASP A 80 -9.59 -14.75 -4.20
C ASP A 80 -10.32 -13.90 -3.14
N THR A 81 -9.87 -13.96 -1.88
CA THR A 81 -10.47 -13.16 -0.81
C THR A 81 -10.19 -11.68 -1.04
N TRP A 82 -8.98 -11.32 -1.48
CA TRP A 82 -8.61 -9.95 -1.85
C TRP A 82 -9.50 -9.38 -2.95
N GLU A 83 -9.71 -10.14 -4.02
CA GLU A 83 -10.62 -9.77 -5.10
C GLU A 83 -12.07 -9.62 -4.59
N SER A 84 -12.51 -10.49 -3.68
CA SER A 84 -13.86 -10.43 -3.10
C SER A 84 -14.15 -9.14 -2.33
N VAL A 85 -13.12 -8.42 -1.86
CA VAL A 85 -13.24 -7.10 -1.21
C VAL A 85 -12.76 -5.96 -2.11
N GLY A 86 -12.76 -6.20 -3.43
CA GLY A 86 -12.49 -5.20 -4.47
C GLY A 86 -11.01 -4.92 -4.70
N GLY A 87 -10.12 -5.77 -4.19
CA GLY A 87 -8.70 -5.76 -4.48
C GLY A 87 -8.42 -6.12 -5.94
N LYS A 88 -7.27 -5.66 -6.43
CA LYS A 88 -6.73 -6.02 -7.75
C LYS A 88 -5.28 -6.46 -7.57
N GLY A 89 -4.79 -7.34 -8.45
CA GLY A 89 -3.43 -7.87 -8.34
C GLY A 89 -3.24 -8.65 -7.04
N LEU A 90 -2.01 -8.68 -6.52
CA LEU A 90 -1.70 -9.34 -5.26
C LEU A 90 -1.79 -8.36 -4.07
N PRO A 91 -2.25 -8.81 -2.89
CA PRO A 91 -2.28 -7.99 -1.69
C PRO A 91 -0.90 -7.41 -1.34
N SER A 92 0.16 -8.21 -1.49
CA SER A 92 1.56 -7.83 -1.20
C SER A 92 2.13 -6.78 -2.16
N GLU A 93 1.43 -6.48 -3.25
CA GLU A 93 1.80 -5.42 -4.20
C GLU A 93 0.96 -4.14 -4.00
N ALA A 94 -0.06 -4.21 -3.14
CA ALA A 94 -0.95 -3.10 -2.86
C ALA A 94 -0.36 -2.19 -1.77
N PRO A 95 -0.61 -0.87 -1.82
CA PRO A 95 -0.23 0.03 -0.74
C PRO A 95 -0.79 -0.44 0.60
N GLU A 96 -0.02 -0.30 1.68
CA GLU A 96 -0.43 -0.75 3.02
C GLU A 96 -1.81 -0.22 3.42
N ALA A 97 -2.10 1.06 3.14
CA ALA A 97 -3.40 1.66 3.44
C ALA A 97 -4.57 0.95 2.72
N GLU A 98 -4.34 0.45 1.49
CA GLU A 98 -5.35 -0.36 0.79
C GLU A 98 -5.55 -1.71 1.48
N GLN A 99 -4.47 -2.32 1.99
CA GLN A 99 -4.57 -3.57 2.73
C GLN A 99 -5.38 -3.40 4.03
N ASP A 100 -5.08 -2.35 4.81
CA ASP A 100 -5.85 -2.00 6.01
C ASP A 100 -7.34 -1.76 5.69
N TYR A 101 -7.61 -0.97 4.64
CA TYR A 101 -8.96 -0.67 4.19
C TYR A 101 -9.74 -1.93 3.80
N ARG A 102 -9.10 -2.86 3.10
CA ARG A 102 -9.74 -4.11 2.65
C ARG A 102 -9.89 -5.13 3.77
N ALA A 103 -8.96 -5.18 4.71
CA ALA A 103 -9.11 -5.94 5.94
C ALA A 103 -10.32 -5.45 6.73
N ALA A 104 -10.48 -4.13 6.86
CA ALA A 104 -11.65 -3.54 7.51
C ALA A 104 -12.97 -3.93 6.81
N LEU A 105 -13.02 -3.87 5.47
CA LEU A 105 -14.20 -4.33 4.70
C LEU A 105 -14.49 -5.81 4.93
N LEU A 106 -13.47 -6.66 4.93
CA LEU A 106 -13.64 -8.09 5.14
C LEU A 106 -14.16 -8.36 6.56
N TYR A 107 -13.60 -7.68 7.55
CA TYR A 107 -13.98 -7.78 8.95
C TYR A 107 -15.43 -7.35 9.17
N GLU A 108 -15.83 -6.19 8.65
CA GLU A 108 -17.21 -5.71 8.74
C GLU A 108 -18.20 -6.68 8.05
N ARG A 109 -17.80 -7.26 6.91
CA ARG A 109 -18.65 -8.20 6.16
C ARG A 109 -18.77 -9.58 6.82
N SER A 110 -17.67 -10.10 7.36
CA SER A 110 -17.52 -11.55 7.64
C SER A 110 -17.09 -11.85 9.08
N GLY A 111 -16.85 -10.80 9.87
CA GLY A 111 -16.35 -10.88 11.23
C GLY A 111 -14.89 -11.33 11.34
N PRO A 112 -14.38 -11.47 12.58
CA PRO A 112 -13.00 -11.86 12.86
C PRO A 112 -12.67 -13.29 12.42
N GLY A 113 -13.66 -14.14 12.14
CA GLY A 113 -13.45 -15.55 11.78
C GLY A 113 -12.67 -15.80 10.49
N GLN A 114 -12.39 -14.76 9.71
CA GLN A 114 -11.46 -14.82 8.57
C GLN A 114 -9.99 -14.94 9.01
N TRP A 115 -9.70 -14.57 10.26
CA TRP A 115 -8.42 -14.74 10.93
C TRP A 115 -8.63 -15.64 12.16
N PRO A 116 -8.82 -16.96 11.98
CA PRO A 116 -9.31 -17.85 13.03
C PRO A 116 -8.39 -17.96 14.25
N VAL A 117 -7.10 -17.65 14.10
CA VAL A 117 -6.12 -17.62 15.20
C VAL A 117 -5.86 -16.19 15.66
N CYS A 118 -5.73 -15.25 14.72
CA CYS A 118 -5.28 -13.89 14.99
C CYS A 118 -6.40 -12.87 15.25
N GLY A 119 -7.67 -13.23 15.00
CA GLY A 119 -8.84 -12.38 15.19
C GLY A 119 -9.54 -12.51 16.54
N LEU A 120 -8.95 -13.23 17.50
CA LEU A 120 -9.51 -13.51 18.83
C LEU A 120 -9.00 -12.55 19.92
#